data_AF-A0A5K3F3G7-F1
#
_entry.id   AF-A0A5K3F3G7-F1
#
_cell.length_a   1.000
_cell.length_b   1.000
_cell.length_c   1.000
_cell.angle_alpha   90.00
_cell.angle_beta   90.00
_cell.angle_gamma   90.00
#
_symmetry.space_group_name_H-M   'P 1'
#
loop_
_entity.id
_entity.type
_entity.pdbx_description
1 polymer ?
#
loop_
_entity_poly.entity_id
_entity_poly.type
_entity_poly.pdbx_seq_one_letter_code
_entity_poly.pdbx_strand_id
1 'polypeptide(L)'
;KAIAALNDFISTCLQPRPVWSSKFSIRTPNVVGVSLPFSYLVSHGIVAGGKCTLSDKQMRNMRLEIVAHLSVPGRFCLTVYLLSVQWEEPQELYIPDLLLQMHADNTTLPFFSEQLWL
;
A
#
# COMPACT_ATOMS: atom_id res chain seq x y z
N LYS A 1 -1.42 -9.86 -25.14
CA LYS A 1 -0.13 -9.27 -25.57
C LYS A 1 0.28 -8.06 -24.71
N ALA A 2 -0.62 -7.09 -24.47
CA ALA A 2 -0.34 -5.94 -23.59
C ALA A 2 -0.01 -6.32 -22.13
N ILE A 3 -0.75 -7.26 -21.53
CA ILE A 3 -0.51 -7.72 -20.14
C ILE A 3 0.86 -8.38 -19.97
N ALA A 4 1.29 -9.19 -20.95
CA ALA A 4 2.61 -9.83 -20.91
C ALA A 4 3.75 -8.81 -21.03
N ALA A 5 3.63 -7.84 -21.94
CA ALA A 5 4.60 -6.76 -22.08
C ALA A 5 4.66 -5.86 -20.83
N LEU A 6 3.53 -5.65 -20.16
CA LEU A 6 3.45 -4.89 -18.92
C LEU A 6 4.12 -5.62 -17.75
N ASN A 7 3.92 -6.95 -17.65
CA ASN A 7 4.59 -7.77 -16.65
C ASN A 7 6.11 -7.78 -16.83
N ASP A 8 6.59 -7.87 -18.08
CA ASP A 8 8.03 -7.78 -18.39
C ASP A 8 8.59 -6.40 -18.01
N PHE A 9 7.86 -5.32 -18.30
CA PHE A 9 8.23 -3.96 -17.93
C PHE A 9 8.30 -3.76 -16.40
N ILE A 10 7.30 -4.25 -15.66
CA ILE A 10 7.29 -4.23 -14.19
C ILE A 10 8.50 -4.98 -13.64
N SER A 11 8.81 -6.16 -14.18
CA SER A 11 9.95 -6.97 -13.75
C SER A 11 11.30 -6.28 -13.98
N THR A 12 11.42 -5.51 -15.07
CA THR A 12 12.66 -4.77 -15.39
C THR A 12 12.78 -3.43 -14.65
N CYS A 13 11.69 -2.69 -14.46
CA CYS A 13 11.70 -1.36 -13.84
C CYS A 13 11.54 -1.38 -12.32
N LEU A 14 10.82 -2.35 -11.75
CA LEU A 14 10.64 -2.51 -10.30
C LEU A 14 11.63 -3.53 -9.75
N GLN A 15 12.91 -3.33 -10.05
CA GLN A 15 13.99 -4.04 -9.36
C GLN A 15 13.92 -3.69 -7.86
N PRO A 16 13.75 -4.68 -6.96
CA PRO A 16 13.67 -4.41 -5.53
C PRO A 16 14.98 -3.76 -5.08
N ARG A 17 14.93 -2.47 -4.75
CA ARG A 17 16.05 -1.83 -4.06
C ARG A 17 16.15 -2.44 -2.67
N PRO A 18 17.37 -2.71 -2.16
CA PRO A 18 17.52 -3.28 -0.83
C PRO A 18 16.85 -2.38 0.22
N VAL A 19 15.75 -2.89 0.80
CA VAL A 19 14.88 -2.19 1.77
C VAL A 19 15.57 -2.04 3.14
N TRP A 20 16.80 -2.55 3.28
CA TRP A 20 17.45 -2.83 4.56
C TRP A 20 17.84 -1.55 5.35
N SER A 21 17.78 -0.38 4.74
CA SER A 21 18.04 0.92 5.39
C SER A 21 16.78 1.73 5.72
N SER A 22 15.58 1.31 5.31
CA SER A 22 14.36 2.06 5.62
C SER A 22 13.96 1.87 7.08
N LYS A 23 13.69 2.97 7.80
CA LYS A 23 13.10 2.91 9.15
C LYS A 23 11.69 2.30 9.17
N PHE A 24 11.07 2.15 8.00
CA PHE A 24 9.74 1.57 7.83
C PHE A 24 9.80 0.10 7.38
N SER A 25 10.99 -0.48 7.17
CA SER A 25 11.13 -1.86 6.71
C SER A 25 10.49 -2.85 7.69
N ILE A 26 9.70 -3.80 7.20
CA ILE A 26 9.30 -4.98 7.98
C ILE A 26 10.51 -5.92 8.00
N ARG A 27 10.99 -6.29 9.19
CA ARG A 27 12.24 -7.05 9.40
C ARG A 27 11.98 -8.52 9.74
N THR A 28 11.12 -9.16 8.96
CA THR A 28 10.75 -10.56 9.19
C THR A 28 11.38 -11.44 8.11
N PRO A 29 11.98 -12.59 8.47
CA PRO A 29 12.43 -13.55 7.48
C PRO A 29 11.28 -13.89 6.52
N ASN A 30 11.54 -13.83 5.21
CA ASN A 30 10.57 -14.13 4.14
C ASN A 30 9.43 -13.14 3.95
N VAL A 31 9.48 -11.95 4.55
CA VAL A 31 8.53 -10.88 4.29
C VAL A 31 9.28 -9.67 3.73
N VAL A 32 8.87 -9.21 2.55
CA VAL A 32 9.38 -7.97 1.97
C VAL A 32 8.25 -6.96 2.00
N GLY A 33 8.38 -5.95 2.86
CA GLY A 33 7.34 -4.94 3.00
C GLY A 33 7.77 -3.72 3.81
N VAL A 34 6.85 -2.79 3.93
CA VAL A 34 7.00 -1.57 4.72
C VAL A 34 5.79 -1.36 5.61
N SER A 35 6.01 -0.81 6.79
CA SER A 35 4.98 -0.42 7.75
C SER A 35 5.02 1.09 7.91
N LEU A 36 4.07 1.78 7.28
CA LEU A 36 4.02 3.24 7.20
C LEU A 36 3.00 3.81 8.19
N PRO A 37 3.35 4.79 9.03
CA PRO A 37 2.37 5.45 9.87
C PRO A 37 1.42 6.30 9.01
N PHE A 38 0.14 6.34 9.37
CA PHE A 38 -0.86 7.12 8.61
C PHE A 38 -0.51 8.61 8.51
N SER A 39 0.11 9.17 9.55
CA SER A 39 0.60 10.56 9.51
C SER A 39 1.61 10.82 8.40
N TYR A 40 2.44 9.83 8.05
CA TYR A 40 3.36 9.92 6.91
C TYR A 40 2.60 9.88 5.58
N LEU A 41 1.62 8.98 5.46
CA LEU A 41 0.83 8.85 4.24
C LEU A 41 0.03 10.11 3.92
N VAL A 42 -0.58 10.70 4.96
CA VAL A 42 -1.33 11.97 4.86
C VAL A 42 -0.40 13.12 4.50
N SER A 43 0.75 13.25 5.18
CA SER A 43 1.67 14.37 4.91
C SER A 43 2.32 14.35 3.53
N HIS A 44 2.31 13.19 2.86
CA HIS A 44 2.82 13.02 1.49
C HIS A 44 1.70 12.96 0.44
N GLY A 45 0.44 13.21 0.83
CA GLY A 45 -0.70 13.18 -0.09
C GLY A 45 -0.96 11.81 -0.72
N ILE A 46 -0.39 10.73 -0.19
CA ILE A 46 -0.65 9.35 -0.62
C ILE A 46 -2.07 8.97 -0.22
N VAL A 47 -2.48 9.48 0.93
CA VAL A 47 -3.80 9.36 1.49
C VAL A 47 -4.48 10.71 1.29
N ALA A 48 -5.49 10.75 0.42
CA ALA A 48 -6.37 11.91 0.32
C ALA A 48 -7.11 12.09 1.66
N GLY A 49 -7.30 13.34 2.09
CA GLY A 49 -7.83 13.63 3.41
C GLY A 49 -9.33 13.34 3.50
N GLY A 50 -9.69 12.10 3.77
CA GLY A 50 -11.08 11.69 3.97
C GLY A 50 -11.52 11.91 5.40
N LYS A 51 -12.82 11.94 5.61
CA LYS A 51 -13.42 12.02 6.94
C LYS A 51 -13.16 10.71 7.68
N CYS A 52 -11.93 10.52 8.15
CA CYS A 52 -11.62 9.47 9.09
C CYS A 52 -12.54 9.70 10.29
N THR A 53 -13.41 8.73 10.58
CA THR A 53 -14.23 8.77 11.80
C THR A 53 -13.34 8.79 13.05
N LEU A 54 -12.06 8.42 12.88
CA LEU A 54 -11.04 8.45 13.91
C LEU A 54 -10.44 9.85 14.04
N SER A 55 -10.34 10.30 15.28
CA SER A 55 -9.63 11.53 15.63
C SER A 55 -8.15 11.46 15.21
N ASP A 56 -7.51 12.62 15.04
CA ASP A 56 -6.06 12.72 14.84
C ASP A 56 -5.26 11.91 15.87
N LYS A 57 -5.77 11.83 17.11
CA LYS A 57 -5.15 11.06 18.19
C LYS A 57 -5.16 9.55 17.91
N GLN A 58 -6.24 9.02 17.32
CA GLN A 58 -6.37 7.61 16.94
C GLN A 58 -5.53 7.30 15.70
N MET A 59 -5.52 8.19 14.70
CA MET A 59 -4.69 8.04 13.49
C MET A 59 -3.19 7.96 13.78
N ARG A 60 -2.70 8.59 14.86
CA ARG A 60 -1.27 8.49 15.28
C ARG A 60 -0.81 7.08 15.59
N ASN A 61 -1.73 6.19 15.97
CA ASN A 61 -1.44 4.80 16.28
C ASN A 61 -1.82 3.85 15.13
N MET A 62 -2.21 4.40 13.98
CA MET A 62 -2.51 3.64 12.79
C MET A 62 -1.31 3.47 11.89
N ARG A 63 -1.18 2.27 11.32
CA ARG A 63 -0.14 1.92 10.37
C ARG A 63 -0.75 1.17 9.19
N LEU A 64 -0.25 1.46 8.00
CA LEU A 64 -0.48 0.67 6.80
C LEU A 64 0.75 -0.18 6.56
N GLU A 65 0.57 -1.50 6.58
CA GLU A 65 1.57 -2.44 6.11
C GLU A 65 1.33 -2.74 4.64
N ILE A 66 2.40 -2.67 3.84
CA ILE A 66 2.41 -2.99 2.42
C ILE A 66 3.44 -4.09 2.22
N VAL A 67 2.98 -5.29 1.90
CA VAL A 67 3.82 -6.49 1.75
C VAL A 67 3.76 -6.97 0.31
N ALA A 68 4.91 -7.19 -0.30
CA ALA A 68 5.01 -7.73 -1.65
C ALA A 68 4.65 -9.22 -1.67
N HIS A 69 3.88 -9.64 -2.67
CA HIS A 69 3.61 -11.04 -2.93
C HIS A 69 4.82 -11.68 -3.63
N LEU A 70 5.55 -12.57 -2.94
CA LEU A 70 6.81 -13.09 -3.46
C LEU A 70 6.69 -13.91 -4.75
N SER A 71 5.53 -14.53 -5.01
CA SER A 71 5.32 -15.32 -6.22
C SER A 71 4.62 -14.56 -7.36
N VAL A 72 4.11 -13.35 -7.12
CA VAL A 72 3.37 -12.57 -8.14
C VAL A 72 3.94 -11.16 -8.19
N PRO A 73 4.89 -10.88 -9.11
CA PRO A 73 5.47 -9.57 -9.26
C PRO A 73 4.41 -8.49 -9.49
N GLY A 74 4.54 -7.37 -8.78
CA GLY A 74 3.60 -6.25 -8.86
C GLY A 74 2.32 -6.42 -8.04
N ARG A 75 2.14 -7.53 -7.30
CA ARG A 75 1.03 -7.71 -6.35
C ARG A 75 1.49 -7.41 -4.92
N PHE A 76 0.66 -6.66 -4.21
CA PHE A 76 0.90 -6.23 -2.83
C PHE A 76 -0.32 -6.52 -1.97
N CYS A 77 -0.08 -6.95 -0.73
CA CYS A 77 -1.07 -7.05 0.32
C CYS A 77 -0.95 -5.80 1.22
N LEU A 78 -2.07 -5.11 1.40
CA LEU A 78 -2.21 -3.92 2.21
C LEU A 78 -3.00 -4.31 3.46
N THR A 79 -2.46 -4.00 4.64
CA THR A 79 -3.11 -4.31 5.91
C THR A 79 -3.06 -3.10 6.83
N VAL A 80 -4.20 -2.71 7.38
CA VAL A 80 -4.29 -1.59 8.33
C VAL A 80 -4.27 -2.13 9.74
N TYR A 81 -3.39 -1.55 10.55
CA TYR A 81 -3.28 -1.85 11.97
C TYR A 81 -3.61 -0.61 12.79
N LEU A 82 -4.37 -0.77 13.87
CA LEU A 82 -4.55 0.20 14.94
C LEU A 82 -4.00 -0.40 16.23
N LEU A 83 -3.00 0.24 16.86
CA LEU A 83 -2.38 -0.27 18.09
C LEU A 83 -1.90 -1.73 17.97
N SER A 84 -1.33 -2.09 16.81
CA SER A 84 -0.87 -3.44 16.46
C SER A 84 -1.97 -4.50 16.30
N VAL A 85 -3.25 -4.11 16.35
CA VAL A 85 -4.38 -4.97 16.03
C VAL A 85 -4.78 -4.72 14.58
N GLN A 86 -4.92 -5.79 13.80
CA GLN A 86 -5.46 -5.70 12.44
C GLN A 86 -6.87 -5.11 12.54
N TRP A 87 -7.07 -3.97 11.86
CA TRP A 87 -8.31 -3.21 11.95
C TRP A 87 -9.32 -3.66 10.90
N GLU A 88 -8.85 -3.96 9.68
CA GLU A 88 -9.68 -4.30 8.52
C GLU A 88 -9.16 -5.55 7.83
N GLU A 89 -10.01 -6.14 6.99
CA GLU A 89 -9.59 -7.24 6.13
C GLU A 89 -8.47 -6.77 5.18
N PRO A 90 -7.43 -7.60 4.96
CA PRO A 90 -6.34 -7.24 4.07
C PRO A 90 -6.87 -7.03 2.64
N GLN A 91 -6.36 -6.00 1.98
CA GLN A 91 -6.71 -5.72 0.59
C GLN A 91 -5.52 -5.95 -0.32
N GLU A 92 -5.81 -6.39 -1.54
CA GLU A 92 -4.79 -6.61 -2.53
C GLU A 92 -4.75 -5.48 -3.54
N LEU A 93 -3.54 -5.15 -3.96
CA LEU A 93 -3.25 -4.12 -4.93
C LEU A 93 -2.33 -4.71 -5.99
N TYR A 94 -2.71 -4.54 -7.25
CA TYR A 94 -1.93 -5.01 -8.39
C TYR A 94 -1.55 -3.83 -9.28
N ILE A 95 -0.25 -3.61 -9.46
CA ILE A 95 0.29 -2.44 -10.18
C ILE A 95 -0.31 -2.30 -11.59
N PRO A 96 -0.46 -3.36 -12.40
CA PRO A 96 -1.15 -3.27 -13.69
C PRO A 96 -2.54 -2.65 -13.63
N ASP A 97 -3.34 -3.01 -12.63
CA ASP A 97 -4.70 -2.50 -12.49
C ASP A 97 -4.69 -1.00 -12.14
N LEU A 98 -3.73 -0.59 -11.29
CA LEU A 98 -3.51 0.83 -10.98
C LEU A 98 -3.10 1.62 -12.22
N LEU A 99 -2.19 1.09 -13.03
CA LEU A 99 -1.73 1.75 -14.26
C LEU A 99 -2.87 1.92 -15.27
N LEU A 100 -3.76 0.93 -15.36
CA LEU A 100 -4.98 1.01 -16.18
C LEU A 100 -5.94 2.09 -15.65
N GLN A 101 -6.13 2.19 -14.33
CA GLN A 101 -6.98 3.22 -13.73
C GLN A 101 -6.40 4.62 -13.88
N MET A 102 -5.08 4.78 -13.76
CA MET A 102 -4.39 6.05 -14.04
C MET A 102 -4.54 6.46 -15.49
N HIS A 103 -4.52 5.51 -16.44
CA HIS A 103 -4.77 5.80 -17.85
C HIS A 103 -6.21 6.27 -18.12
N ALA A 104 -7.16 5.87 -17.27
CA ALA A 104 -8.56 6.30 -17.33
C ALA A 104 -8.83 7.59 -16.52
N ASP A 105 -7.79 8.36 -16.20
CA ASP A 105 -7.83 9.61 -15.42
C ASP A 105 -8.41 9.46 -14.00
N ASN A 106 -8.43 8.24 -13.44
CA ASN A 106 -8.85 8.04 -12.06
C ASN A 106 -7.67 8.28 -11.11
N THR A 107 -7.69 9.39 -10.37
CA THR A 107 -6.59 9.82 -9.50
C THR A 107 -6.69 9.29 -8.07
N THR A 108 -7.79 8.65 -7.70
CA THR A 108 -8.06 8.16 -6.34
C THR A 108 -8.66 6.78 -6.36
N LEU A 109 -8.32 5.94 -5.37
CA LEU A 109 -8.83 4.58 -5.26
C LEU A 109 -9.36 4.30 -3.87
N PRO A 110 -10.60 3.79 -3.76
CA PRO A 110 -11.15 3.40 -2.48
C PRO A 110 -10.42 2.14 -2.01
N PHE A 111 -9.73 2.27 -0.88
CA PHE A 111 -9.20 1.14 -0.11
C PHE A 111 -9.90 1.09 1.25
N PHE A 112 -10.16 -0.13 1.71
CA PHE A 112 -10.83 -0.48 2.96
C PHE A 112 -12.31 -0.04 3.04
N SER A 113 -13.00 -0.40 4.13
CA SER A 113 -14.41 -0.05 4.31
C SER A 113 -14.63 1.47 4.32
N GLU A 114 -15.89 1.92 4.18
CA GLU A 114 -16.30 3.34 4.32
C GLU A 114 -15.82 4.01 5.62
N GLN A 115 -15.40 3.24 6.62
CA GLN A 115 -14.84 3.76 7.87
C GLN A 115 -13.42 4.33 7.72
N LEU A 116 -12.72 3.94 6.64
CA LEU A 116 -11.37 4.37 6.28
C LEU A 116 -11.33 5.14 4.96
N TRP A 117 -12.47 5.63 4.46
CA TRP A 117 -12.44 6.42 3.24
C TRP A 117 -11.57 7.66 3.42
N LEU A 118 -10.65 7.78 2.46
CA LEU A 118 -9.70 8.84 2.24
C LEU A 118 -10.22 9.75 1.14
#